data_AF-A0A968JTZ7-F1
#
_entry.id   AF-A0A968JTZ7-F1
#
_cell.length_a   1.000
_cell.length_b   1.000
_cell.length_c   1.000
_cell.angle_alpha   90.00
_cell.angle_beta   90.00
_cell.angle_gamma   90.00
#
_symmetry.space_group_name_H-M   'P 1'
#
loop_
_entity.id
_entity.type
_entity.pdbx_description
1 polymer ?
#
loop_
_entity_poly.entity_id
_entity_poly.type
_entity_poly.pdbx_seq_one_letter_code
_entity_poly.pdbx_strand_id
1 'polypeptide(L)'
;MKFILFISISVLLVSCNNTLKQKDKNKEPGFTFRVIQLDRVPIINKNHVGSQDNKYGFEGGRIVEIEDTLHWFTAEISGDPQIVKMRIAHWKSKRGSDNWERVSTLYESSGEFTGKDTRAALWGPMPVFDSESELWNLFYVSYRAKPNTDSAWYLNHDGKIWRSVSTVKGLQGIYGPYAHDTLILEYGENSDSWEGLQGTDSFFPFQYKNNGMAFTEAPKPNLYPAGFGA
;
A
#
# COMPACT_ATOMS: atom_id res chain seq x y z
N MET A 1 29.30 -61.27 -69.27
CA MET A 1 30.68 -61.30 -68.74
C MET A 1 30.58 -61.35 -67.22
N LYS A 2 31.31 -62.26 -66.57
CA LYS A 2 31.34 -62.59 -65.12
C LYS A 2 31.45 -61.30 -64.25
N PHE A 3 31.03 -61.21 -62.98
CA PHE A 3 31.38 -62.05 -61.82
C PHE A 3 30.76 -61.45 -60.51
N ILE A 4 30.58 -62.31 -59.48
CA ILE A 4 30.70 -62.06 -58.02
C ILE A 4 29.45 -61.63 -57.20
N LEU A 5 28.94 -62.67 -56.53
CA LEU A 5 28.36 -62.82 -55.18
C LEU A 5 28.70 -61.71 -54.15
N PHE A 6 27.75 -61.33 -53.28
CA PHE A 6 27.97 -61.33 -51.81
C PHE A 6 26.64 -61.19 -51.05
N ILE A 7 26.38 -62.18 -50.20
CA ILE A 7 25.34 -62.18 -49.17
C ILE A 7 25.82 -61.29 -48.03
N SER A 8 24.98 -60.35 -47.56
CA SER A 8 25.17 -59.66 -46.30
C SER A 8 23.84 -59.63 -45.53
N ILE A 9 23.84 -60.38 -44.43
CA ILE A 9 22.82 -60.39 -43.39
C ILE A 9 22.89 -59.04 -42.67
N SER A 10 21.80 -58.28 -42.69
CA SER A 10 21.64 -57.11 -41.83
C SER A 10 20.50 -57.34 -40.84
N VAL A 11 20.91 -57.48 -39.58
CA VAL A 11 20.12 -57.70 -38.38
C VAL A 11 19.15 -56.55 -38.15
N LEU A 12 17.87 -56.87 -37.93
CA LEU A 12 16.87 -55.93 -37.42
C LEU A 12 17.25 -55.51 -35.99
N LEU A 13 17.59 -54.22 -35.82
CA LEU A 13 17.51 -53.55 -34.53
C LEU A 13 16.21 -52.73 -34.50
N VAL A 14 15.21 -53.30 -33.83
CA VAL A 14 13.97 -52.62 -33.45
C VAL A 14 14.33 -51.56 -32.41
N SER A 15 14.36 -50.28 -32.79
CA SER A 15 14.37 -49.21 -31.79
C SER A 15 12.94 -49.02 -31.27
N CYS A 16 12.65 -49.58 -30.10
CA CYS A 16 11.51 -49.14 -29.29
C CYS A 16 11.76 -47.68 -28.87
N ASN A 17 11.15 -46.72 -29.59
CA ASN A 17 11.03 -45.35 -29.12
C ASN A 17 10.06 -45.31 -27.94
N ASN A 18 10.57 -45.50 -26.73
CA ASN A 18 9.90 -45.11 -25.50
C ASN A 18 9.92 -43.58 -25.41
N THR A 19 8.97 -42.91 -26.08
CA THR A 19 8.69 -41.51 -25.80
C THR A 19 7.94 -41.44 -24.47
N LEU A 20 8.70 -41.33 -23.38
CA LEU A 20 8.17 -40.91 -22.09
C LEU A 20 7.43 -39.59 -22.30
N LYS A 21 6.10 -39.60 -22.15
CA LYS A 21 5.29 -38.38 -22.04
C LYS A 21 5.80 -37.60 -20.83
N GLN A 22 6.65 -36.62 -21.08
CA GLN A 22 7.05 -35.63 -20.10
C GLN A 22 5.79 -34.82 -19.77
N LYS A 23 5.16 -35.14 -18.65
CA LYS A 23 4.07 -34.37 -18.09
C LYS A 23 4.68 -33.01 -17.73
N ASP A 24 4.31 -31.94 -18.44
CA ASP A 24 4.73 -30.58 -18.13
C ASP A 24 4.34 -30.25 -16.69
N LYS A 25 5.31 -30.34 -15.77
CA LYS A 25 5.14 -30.07 -14.34
C LYS A 25 5.32 -28.58 -13.98
N ASN A 26 5.49 -27.71 -14.98
CA ASN A 26 5.86 -26.29 -14.79
C ASN A 26 4.84 -25.30 -15.35
N LYS A 27 3.53 -25.54 -15.20
CA LYS A 27 2.56 -24.44 -15.27
C LYS A 27 2.28 -23.96 -13.86
N GLU A 28 3.11 -23.03 -13.38
CA GLU A 28 2.65 -22.18 -12.30
C GLU A 28 1.35 -21.49 -12.74
N PRO A 29 0.33 -21.36 -11.88
CA PRO A 29 -0.86 -20.61 -12.20
C PRO A 29 -0.47 -19.14 -12.38
N GLY A 30 -0.20 -18.76 -13.63
CA GLY A 30 0.12 -17.39 -14.00
C GLY A 30 -1.13 -16.54 -13.86
N PHE A 31 -1.16 -15.63 -12.89
CA PHE A 31 -2.14 -14.56 -12.88
C PHE A 31 -1.76 -13.53 -13.94
N THR A 32 -2.72 -13.20 -14.82
CA THR A 32 -2.54 -12.12 -15.79
C THR A 32 -3.40 -10.94 -15.36
N PHE A 33 -2.76 -9.84 -15.02
CA PHE A 33 -3.46 -8.57 -14.86
C PHE A 33 -3.74 -7.97 -16.24
N ARG A 34 -4.95 -7.42 -16.41
CA ARG A 34 -5.35 -6.71 -17.61
C ARG A 34 -5.92 -5.35 -17.23
N VAL A 35 -5.47 -4.32 -17.91
CA VAL A 35 -6.11 -3.00 -17.83
C VAL A 35 -7.47 -3.09 -18.50
N ILE A 36 -8.53 -2.89 -17.72
CA ILE A 36 -9.93 -2.94 -18.21
C ILE A 36 -10.45 -1.56 -18.61
N GLN A 37 -9.92 -0.50 -18.01
CA GLN A 37 -10.29 0.88 -18.24
C GLN A 37 -9.11 1.79 -17.88
N LEU A 38 -8.97 2.89 -18.61
CA LEU A 38 -8.01 3.95 -18.33
C LEU A 38 -8.68 5.29 -18.61
N ASP A 39 -9.07 5.99 -17.56
CA ASP A 39 -9.59 7.34 -17.67
C ASP A 39 -8.46 8.35 -17.83
N ARG A 40 -8.60 9.29 -18.76
CA ARG A 40 -7.60 10.33 -19.04
C ARG A 40 -7.72 11.55 -18.13
N VAL A 41 -8.72 11.55 -17.25
CA VAL A 41 -8.96 12.61 -16.28
C VAL A 41 -9.07 11.97 -14.89
N PRO A 42 -8.65 12.68 -13.82
CA PRO A 42 -8.84 12.19 -12.47
C PRO A 42 -10.32 11.99 -12.18
N ILE A 43 -10.68 10.81 -11.68
CA ILE A 43 -12.06 10.47 -11.26
C ILE A 43 -12.50 11.43 -10.14
N ILE A 44 -11.61 11.69 -9.18
CA ILE A 44 -11.78 12.72 -8.16
C ILE A 44 -10.78 13.84 -8.46
N ASN A 45 -11.28 15.07 -8.61
CA ASN A 45 -10.47 16.26 -8.85
C ASN A 45 -10.88 17.39 -7.88
N LYS A 46 -10.22 18.55 -8.00
CA LYS A 46 -10.46 19.72 -7.13
C LYS A 46 -11.90 20.25 -7.13
N ASN A 47 -12.66 20.01 -8.20
CA ASN A 47 -14.06 20.44 -8.32
C ASN A 47 -15.04 19.35 -7.86
N HIS A 48 -14.56 18.16 -7.47
CA HIS A 48 -15.41 17.10 -6.97
C HIS A 48 -16.02 17.51 -5.62
N VAL A 49 -17.32 17.22 -5.43
CA VAL A 49 -17.97 17.43 -4.14
C VAL A 49 -17.25 16.62 -3.06
N GLY A 50 -16.88 17.26 -1.96
CA GLY A 50 -16.04 16.70 -0.90
C GLY A 50 -14.58 17.17 -0.96
N SER A 51 -14.09 17.62 -2.12
CA SER A 51 -12.68 18.06 -2.27
C SER A 51 -12.44 19.53 -1.94
N GLN A 52 -13.46 20.30 -1.57
CA GLN A 52 -13.37 21.77 -1.44
C GLN A 52 -12.32 22.23 -0.43
N ASP A 53 -12.12 21.45 0.63
CA ASP A 53 -11.16 21.74 1.70
C ASP A 53 -9.88 20.89 1.61
N ASN A 54 -9.62 20.28 0.45
CA ASN A 54 -8.38 19.58 0.16
C ASN A 54 -7.50 20.45 -0.77
N LYS A 55 -6.57 21.20 -0.17
CA LYS A 55 -5.84 22.26 -0.85
C LYS A 55 -4.88 21.74 -1.93
N TYR A 56 -4.17 20.64 -1.67
CA TYR A 56 -3.08 20.18 -2.54
C TYR A 56 -3.24 18.75 -3.09
N GLY A 57 -4.34 18.06 -2.77
CA GLY A 57 -4.67 16.77 -3.39
C GLY A 57 -4.54 15.58 -2.43
N PHE A 58 -4.41 14.39 -3.00
CA PHE A 58 -4.51 13.12 -2.27
C PHE A 58 -3.21 12.33 -2.40
N GLU A 59 -2.90 11.51 -1.41
CA GLU A 59 -1.80 10.56 -1.50
C GLU A 59 -2.11 9.25 -0.80
N GLY A 60 -1.77 8.17 -1.50
CA GLY A 60 -1.75 6.82 -0.96
C GLY A 60 -3.07 6.35 -0.35
N GLY A 61 -2.93 5.43 0.59
CA GLY A 61 -4.02 4.77 1.28
C GLY A 61 -4.47 3.48 0.61
N ARG A 62 -5.70 3.06 0.88
CA ARG A 62 -6.21 1.73 0.49
C ARG A 62 -7.69 1.76 0.16
N ILE A 63 -8.03 0.98 -0.86
CA ILE A 63 -9.42 0.63 -1.18
C ILE A 63 -9.71 -0.75 -0.61
N VAL A 64 -10.85 -0.88 0.06
CA VAL A 64 -11.45 -2.17 0.45
C VAL A 64 -12.86 -2.25 -0.10
N GLU A 65 -13.26 -3.44 -0.56
CA GLU A 65 -14.62 -3.71 -0.99
C GLU A 65 -15.35 -4.44 0.14
N ILE A 66 -16.51 -3.93 0.52
CA ILE A 66 -17.42 -4.54 1.48
C ILE A 66 -18.78 -4.64 0.82
N GLU A 67 -19.28 -5.87 0.70
CA GLU A 67 -20.48 -6.16 -0.09
C GLU A 67 -20.28 -5.58 -1.50
N ASP A 68 -21.13 -4.65 -1.92
CA ASP A 68 -21.05 -3.96 -3.21
C ASP A 68 -20.60 -2.50 -3.06
N THR A 69 -19.77 -2.17 -2.07
CA THR A 69 -19.29 -0.80 -1.84
C THR A 69 -17.78 -0.79 -1.72
N LEU A 70 -17.14 0.05 -2.52
CA LEU A 70 -15.74 0.39 -2.38
C LEU A 70 -15.60 1.48 -1.32
N HIS A 71 -14.68 1.29 -0.38
CA HIS A 71 -14.31 2.25 0.64
C HIS A 71 -12.85 2.62 0.44
N TRP A 72 -12.58 3.88 0.14
CA TRP A 72 -11.23 4.40 -0.01
C TRP A 72 -10.85 5.24 1.19
N PHE A 73 -9.76 4.84 1.84
CA PHE A 73 -9.12 5.60 2.89
C PHE A 73 -7.88 6.23 2.28
N THR A 74 -7.72 7.55 2.40
CA THR A 74 -6.61 8.26 1.78
C THR A 74 -6.17 9.46 2.61
N ALA A 75 -4.93 9.90 2.40
CA ALA A 75 -4.43 11.13 2.97
C ALA A 75 -4.81 12.31 2.07
N GLU A 76 -5.40 13.35 2.64
CA GLU A 76 -5.71 14.63 1.97
C GLU A 76 -4.72 15.69 2.46
N ILE A 77 -4.07 16.39 1.53
CA ILE A 77 -3.17 17.50 1.84
C ILE A 77 -4.02 18.76 2.04
N SER A 78 -4.63 18.84 3.21
CA SER A 78 -5.72 19.76 3.55
C SER A 78 -5.32 21.23 3.67
N GLY A 79 -4.06 21.55 3.96
CA GLY A 79 -3.66 22.94 4.20
C GLY A 79 -2.16 23.18 4.27
N ASP A 80 -1.80 24.31 4.86
CA ASP A 80 -0.40 24.71 5.09
C ASP A 80 0.07 24.30 6.49
N PRO A 81 1.36 23.92 6.68
CA PRO A 81 2.37 23.76 5.64
C PRO A 81 2.03 22.61 4.67
N GLN A 82 2.34 22.81 3.38
CA GLN A 82 2.13 21.79 2.36
C GLN A 82 2.85 20.51 2.77
N ILE A 83 2.26 19.35 2.46
CA ILE A 83 2.71 18.00 2.87
C ILE A 83 2.88 17.79 4.39
N VAL A 84 2.29 18.66 5.23
CA VAL A 84 2.29 18.51 6.69
C VAL A 84 0.88 18.58 7.25
N LYS A 85 0.08 19.57 6.84
CA LYS A 85 -1.30 19.69 7.31
C LYS A 85 -2.21 18.72 6.55
N MET A 86 -2.40 17.54 7.12
CA MET A 86 -3.03 16.38 6.50
C MET A 86 -4.37 16.02 7.16
N ARG A 87 -5.23 15.33 6.41
CA ARG A 87 -6.39 14.58 6.94
C ARG A 87 -6.33 13.14 6.46
N ILE A 88 -6.74 12.21 7.31
CA ILE A 88 -7.12 10.86 6.87
C ILE A 88 -8.62 10.90 6.58
N ALA A 89 -8.99 10.70 5.32
CA ALA A 89 -10.37 10.78 4.87
C ALA A 89 -10.90 9.41 4.43
N HIS A 90 -12.20 9.23 4.61
CA HIS A 90 -12.96 8.10 4.11
C HIS A 90 -13.88 8.55 2.98
N TRP A 91 -13.77 7.86 1.85
CA TRP A 91 -14.60 8.01 0.66
C TRP A 91 -15.25 6.67 0.32
N LYS A 92 -16.39 6.69 -0.39
CA LYS A 92 -17.03 5.46 -0.87
C LYS A 92 -17.55 5.60 -2.30
N SER A 93 -17.62 4.50 -3.03
CA SER A 93 -18.26 4.41 -4.35
C SER A 93 -18.83 3.01 -4.56
N LYS A 94 -19.87 2.89 -5.40
CA LYS A 94 -20.40 1.58 -5.83
C LYS A 94 -19.62 0.94 -6.98
N ARG A 95 -18.86 1.74 -7.76
CA ARG A 95 -18.25 1.29 -9.03
C ARG A 95 -16.78 1.66 -9.19
N GLY A 96 -16.29 2.62 -8.41
CA GLY A 96 -14.90 3.07 -8.41
C GLY A 96 -14.53 3.96 -9.61
N SER A 97 -15.19 3.81 -10.76
CA SER A 97 -14.99 4.64 -11.95
C SER A 97 -15.73 6.00 -11.89
N ASP A 98 -16.75 6.12 -11.04
CA ASP A 98 -17.52 7.35 -10.83
C ASP A 98 -18.19 7.38 -9.44
N ASN A 99 -18.91 8.47 -9.15
CA ASN A 99 -19.79 8.62 -7.98
C ASN A 99 -19.11 8.37 -6.62
N TRP A 100 -17.89 8.90 -6.45
CA TRP A 100 -17.24 8.87 -5.15
C TRP A 100 -17.88 9.88 -4.20
N GLU A 101 -18.35 9.43 -3.05
CA GLU A 101 -18.91 10.27 -2.00
C GLU A 101 -17.89 10.40 -0.87
N ARG A 102 -17.58 11.64 -0.47
CA ARG A 102 -16.77 11.88 0.73
C ARG A 102 -17.62 11.62 1.96
N VAL A 103 -17.18 10.70 2.82
CA VAL A 103 -17.92 10.26 3.99
C VAL A 103 -17.53 11.07 5.22
N SER A 104 -16.24 11.11 5.56
CA SER A 104 -15.78 11.76 6.78
C SER A 104 -14.28 12.07 6.77
N THR A 105 -13.88 12.96 7.67
CA THR A 105 -12.49 13.05 8.16
C THR A 105 -12.39 12.16 9.39
N LEU A 106 -11.47 11.19 9.38
CA LEU A 106 -11.23 10.28 10.50
C LEU A 106 -10.20 10.87 11.48
N TYR A 107 -9.15 11.47 10.94
CA TYR A 107 -8.11 12.15 11.70
C TYR A 107 -7.65 13.40 10.96
N GLU A 108 -7.21 14.39 11.72
CA GLU A 108 -6.56 15.59 11.19
C GLU A 108 -5.22 15.78 11.92
N SER A 109 -4.16 16.05 11.17
CA SER A 109 -2.85 16.34 11.75
C SER A 109 -2.81 17.73 12.37
N SER A 110 -1.89 17.97 13.29
CA SER A 110 -1.78 19.31 13.89
C SER A 110 -1.28 20.35 12.89
N GLY A 111 -0.46 19.96 11.91
CA GLY A 111 0.22 20.90 11.01
C GLY A 111 1.39 21.64 11.69
N GLU A 112 1.80 21.21 12.89
CA GLU A 112 2.90 21.83 13.64
C GLU A 112 4.22 21.75 12.85
N PHE A 113 5.03 22.81 12.89
CA PHE A 113 6.18 22.96 11.99
C PHE A 113 7.49 23.37 12.67
N THR A 114 7.62 23.12 13.97
CA THR A 114 8.86 23.32 14.75
C THR A 114 9.55 22.00 15.11
N GLY A 115 8.95 20.86 14.73
CA GLY A 115 9.49 19.52 14.91
C GLY A 115 9.16 18.92 16.28
N LYS A 116 8.20 19.49 17.02
CA LYS A 116 7.88 19.08 18.40
C LYS A 116 6.73 18.10 18.46
N ASP A 117 5.79 18.19 17.54
CA ASP A 117 4.66 17.26 17.48
C ASP A 117 4.98 16.04 16.62
N THR A 118 4.82 14.83 17.18
CA THR A 118 4.98 13.56 16.46
C THR A 118 3.84 13.27 15.49
N ARG A 119 2.75 14.04 15.55
CA ARG A 119 1.57 13.94 14.69
C ARG A 119 1.34 15.23 13.87
N ALA A 120 2.43 15.92 13.55
CA ALA A 120 2.42 17.08 12.67
C ALA A 120 1.84 16.74 11.29
N ALA A 121 2.19 15.56 10.75
CA ALA A 121 1.67 15.03 9.50
C ALA A 121 1.16 13.60 9.66
N LEU A 122 0.12 13.23 8.90
CA LEU A 122 -0.50 11.90 8.91
C LEU A 122 -0.62 11.37 7.47
N TRP A 123 -0.17 10.14 7.22
CA TRP A 123 -0.15 9.55 5.87
C TRP A 123 -0.47 8.05 5.88
N GLY A 124 -0.59 7.48 4.67
CA GLY A 124 -0.67 6.04 4.45
C GLY A 124 -1.76 5.31 5.25
N PRO A 125 -3.02 5.75 5.25
CA PRO A 125 -4.06 5.07 6.00
C PRO A 125 -4.38 3.68 5.41
N MET A 126 -4.28 2.64 6.24
CA MET A 126 -4.46 1.24 5.88
C MET A 126 -5.51 0.57 6.79
N PRO A 127 -6.80 0.60 6.43
CA PRO A 127 -7.83 -0.16 7.13
C PRO A 127 -7.65 -1.68 6.92
N VAL A 128 -7.79 -2.45 8.00
CA VAL A 128 -7.76 -3.92 8.02
C VAL A 128 -8.83 -4.44 8.97
N PHE A 129 -9.70 -5.32 8.48
CA PHE A 129 -10.65 -6.03 9.32
C PHE A 129 -9.98 -7.20 10.03
N ASP A 130 -10.12 -7.26 11.35
CA ASP A 130 -9.76 -8.43 12.14
C ASP A 130 -11.03 -9.26 12.40
N SER A 131 -11.08 -10.45 11.81
CA SER A 131 -12.23 -11.35 11.90
C SER A 131 -12.37 -12.03 13.27
N GLU A 132 -11.32 -12.08 14.08
CA GLU A 132 -11.39 -12.68 15.42
C GLU A 132 -12.03 -11.72 16.42
N SER A 133 -11.58 -10.45 16.44
CA SER A 133 -12.19 -9.42 17.28
C SER A 133 -13.46 -8.81 16.69
N GLU A 134 -13.71 -9.05 15.40
CA GLU A 134 -14.76 -8.43 14.59
C GLU A 134 -14.64 -6.90 14.56
N LEU A 135 -13.42 -6.38 14.51
CA LEU A 135 -13.16 -4.94 14.55
C LEU A 135 -12.26 -4.49 13.41
N TRP A 136 -12.53 -3.28 12.92
CA TRP A 136 -11.64 -2.62 11.98
C TRP A 136 -10.46 -1.99 12.70
N ASN A 137 -9.27 -2.17 12.14
CA ASN A 137 -8.04 -1.53 12.55
C ASN A 137 -7.64 -0.55 11.47
N LEU A 138 -7.44 0.71 11.82
CA LEU A 138 -6.86 1.72 10.96
C LEU A 138 -5.41 1.91 11.36
N PHE A 139 -4.50 1.52 10.48
CA PHE A 139 -3.09 1.85 10.63
C PHE A 139 -2.76 3.10 9.81
N TYR A 140 -1.84 3.92 10.31
CA TYR A 140 -1.35 5.09 9.58
C TYR A 140 0.03 5.48 10.10
N VAL A 141 0.78 6.18 9.27
CA VAL A 141 2.05 6.76 9.68
C VAL A 141 1.83 8.21 10.13
N SER A 142 2.58 8.62 11.15
CA SER A 142 2.70 10.02 11.55
C SER A 142 4.14 10.48 11.53
N TYR A 143 4.35 11.78 11.35
CA TYR A 143 5.69 12.37 11.38
C TYR A 143 5.71 13.68 12.15
N ARG A 144 6.93 14.05 12.56
CA ARG A 144 7.30 15.43 12.87
C ARG A 144 7.58 16.19 11.58
N ALA A 145 7.45 17.51 11.65
CA ALA A 145 7.83 18.40 10.56
C ALA A 145 8.49 19.67 11.07
N LYS A 146 9.55 20.11 10.38
CA LYS A 146 10.19 21.43 10.58
C LYS A 146 10.92 21.85 9.29
N PRO A 147 11.37 23.11 9.16
CA PRO A 147 12.14 23.54 8.01
C PRO A 147 13.34 22.63 7.74
N ASN A 148 13.55 22.31 6.46
CA ASN A 148 14.75 21.62 6.00
C ASN A 148 16.00 22.47 6.25
N THR A 149 17.15 21.80 6.32
CA THR A 149 18.47 22.44 6.30
C THR A 149 19.22 21.98 5.05
N ASP A 150 20.34 22.62 4.75
CA ASP A 150 21.21 22.21 3.63
C ASP A 150 21.71 20.75 3.77
N SER A 151 21.70 20.23 4.99
CA SER A 151 22.21 18.90 5.34
C SER A 151 21.12 17.84 5.54
N ALA A 152 19.84 18.20 5.64
CA ALA A 152 18.80 17.25 6.03
C ALA A 152 17.39 17.66 5.62
N TRP A 153 16.61 16.64 5.22
CA TRP A 153 15.19 16.75 4.91
C TRP A 153 14.34 16.43 6.14
N TYR A 154 13.81 17.47 6.79
CA TYR A 154 12.99 17.40 7.99
C TYR A 154 11.48 17.54 7.72
N LEU A 155 11.06 17.67 6.47
CA LEU A 155 9.65 17.47 6.13
C LEU A 155 9.33 15.98 6.31
N ASN A 156 8.37 15.67 7.18
CA ASN A 156 7.95 14.31 7.51
C ASN A 156 9.11 13.41 7.98
N HIS A 157 9.75 13.77 9.11
CA HIS A 157 10.80 12.97 9.76
C HIS A 157 10.32 12.31 11.05
N ASP A 158 11.10 11.36 11.58
CA ASP A 158 10.76 10.60 12.81
C ASP A 158 9.39 9.90 12.67
N GLY A 159 9.27 9.11 11.59
CA GLY A 159 8.06 8.40 11.21
C GLY A 159 7.68 7.31 12.19
N LYS A 160 6.39 7.24 12.52
CA LYS A 160 5.82 6.31 13.50
C LYS A 160 4.53 5.69 12.98
N ILE A 161 4.36 4.38 13.14
CA ILE A 161 3.12 3.68 12.78
C ILE A 161 2.21 3.58 13.98
N TRP A 162 1.00 4.07 13.80
CA TRP A 162 -0.07 3.99 14.77
C TRP A 162 -1.12 3.00 14.33
N ARG A 163 -1.82 2.45 15.32
CA ARG A 163 -3.04 1.68 15.16
C ARG A 163 -4.15 2.35 15.93
N SER A 164 -5.28 2.52 15.27
CA SER A 164 -6.55 2.88 15.91
C SER A 164 -7.59 1.82 15.59
N VAL A 165 -8.49 1.55 16.52
CA VAL A 165 -9.49 0.49 16.40
C VAL A 165 -10.87 1.13 16.32
N SER A 166 -11.70 0.66 15.40
CA SER A 166 -13.09 1.07 15.32
C SER A 166 -13.79 0.74 16.64
N THR A 167 -14.64 1.65 17.08
CA THR A 167 -15.47 1.44 18.28
C THR A 167 -16.73 0.63 17.98
N VAL A 168 -16.98 0.31 16.71
CA VAL A 168 -18.15 -0.41 16.23
C VAL A 168 -17.73 -1.79 15.72
N LYS A 169 -18.39 -2.84 16.23
CA LYS A 169 -18.18 -4.21 15.79
C LYS A 169 -18.77 -4.50 14.40
N GLY A 170 -18.18 -5.50 13.74
CA GLY A 170 -18.60 -6.00 12.43
C GLY A 170 -18.16 -5.11 11.28
N LEU A 171 -18.58 -5.49 10.07
CA LEU A 171 -18.17 -4.81 8.84
C LEU A 171 -18.60 -3.35 8.78
N GLN A 172 -19.74 -2.99 9.40
CA GLN A 172 -20.22 -1.60 9.51
C GLN A 172 -19.30 -0.71 10.36
N GLY A 173 -18.38 -1.29 11.14
CA GLY A 173 -17.35 -0.54 11.84
C GLY A 173 -16.35 0.18 10.93
N ILE A 174 -16.36 -0.06 9.62
CA ILE A 174 -15.51 0.66 8.66
C ILE A 174 -15.74 2.17 8.68
N TYR A 175 -16.95 2.62 9.03
CA TYR A 175 -17.26 4.04 9.10
C TYR A 175 -16.65 4.73 10.33
N GLY A 176 -16.06 3.97 11.25
CA GLY A 176 -15.59 4.46 12.54
C GLY A 176 -16.74 4.76 13.52
N PRO A 177 -16.51 5.59 14.55
CA PRO A 177 -15.26 6.29 14.82
C PRO A 177 -14.15 5.32 15.25
N TYR A 178 -12.91 5.69 14.94
CA TYR A 178 -11.70 4.98 15.36
C TYR A 178 -11.12 5.63 16.62
N ALA A 179 -10.64 4.81 17.55
CA ALA A 179 -10.09 5.25 18.83
C ALA A 179 -8.94 4.33 19.28
N HIS A 180 -8.42 4.55 20.49
CA HIS A 180 -7.37 3.72 21.10
C HIS A 180 -6.05 3.71 20.31
N ASP A 181 -5.49 4.89 20.08
CA ASP A 181 -4.26 5.02 19.31
C ASP A 181 -3.09 4.37 20.04
N THR A 182 -2.55 3.31 19.44
CA THR A 182 -1.41 2.56 19.95
C THR A 182 -0.25 2.71 18.99
N LEU A 183 0.93 3.05 19.51
CA LEU A 183 2.17 3.05 18.74
C LEU A 183 2.58 1.60 18.46
N ILE A 184 2.73 1.26 17.19
CA ILE A 184 3.05 -0.10 16.73
C ILE A 184 4.52 -0.23 16.35
N LEU A 185 5.06 0.79 15.70
CA LEU A 185 6.41 0.79 15.17
C LEU A 185 6.97 2.20 15.20
N GLU A 186 8.20 2.32 15.68
CA GLU A 186 8.98 3.55 15.67
C GLU A 186 10.46 3.20 15.49
N TYR A 187 11.21 4.17 14.99
CA TYR A 187 12.66 4.12 15.00
C TYR A 187 13.18 4.00 16.44
N GLY A 188 14.11 3.09 16.70
CA GLY A 188 14.57 2.77 18.04
C GLY A 188 16.05 2.40 18.12
N GLU A 189 16.49 1.96 19.31
CA GLU A 189 17.90 1.58 19.56
C GLU A 189 18.40 0.44 18.65
N ASN A 190 17.48 -0.36 18.10
CA ASN A 190 17.78 -1.47 17.20
C ASN A 190 17.61 -1.12 15.72
N SER A 191 17.31 0.14 15.40
CA SER A 191 17.18 0.57 14.02
C SER A 191 18.53 0.59 13.33
N ASP A 192 18.53 0.18 12.07
CA ASP A 192 19.74 0.17 11.28
C ASP A 192 20.06 1.56 10.70
N SER A 193 21.34 1.79 10.43
CA SER A 193 21.82 3.06 9.85
C SER A 193 21.23 3.43 8.48
N TRP A 194 20.64 2.46 7.75
CA TRP A 194 20.09 2.67 6.41
C TRP A 194 18.63 3.15 6.40
N GLU A 195 17.92 3.07 7.53
CA GLU A 195 16.52 3.52 7.67
C GLU A 195 16.38 5.07 7.62
N GLY A 196 17.46 5.79 7.90
CA GLY A 196 17.57 7.23 7.67
C GLY A 196 16.71 8.10 8.59
N LEU A 197 16.63 9.40 8.25
CA LEU A 197 15.99 10.42 9.10
C LEU A 197 14.45 10.32 9.08
N GLN A 198 13.91 9.81 7.98
CA GLN A 198 12.47 9.67 7.82
C GLN A 198 11.89 8.67 8.84
N GLY A 199 12.70 7.71 9.30
CA GLY A 199 12.25 6.63 10.18
C GLY A 199 11.29 5.71 9.45
N THR A 200 10.25 5.24 10.14
CA THR A 200 9.24 4.40 9.51
C THR A 200 8.36 5.20 8.55
N ASP A 201 8.51 4.96 7.25
CA ASP A 201 7.81 5.71 6.19
C ASP A 201 6.67 4.94 5.52
N SER A 202 6.90 3.66 5.22
CA SER A 202 6.01 2.84 4.41
C SER A 202 5.77 1.52 5.09
N PHE A 203 4.51 1.10 5.10
CA PHE A 203 4.12 -0.17 5.69
C PHE A 203 2.89 -0.71 4.96
N PHE A 204 2.72 -2.03 4.98
CA PHE A 204 1.44 -2.64 4.64
C PHE A 204 1.08 -3.69 5.70
N PRO A 205 -0.03 -3.49 6.45
CA PRO A 205 -0.50 -4.49 7.39
C PRO A 205 -1.18 -5.62 6.64
N PHE A 206 -0.76 -6.85 6.90
CA PHE A 206 -1.39 -8.05 6.38
C PHE A 206 -1.58 -9.09 7.48
N GLN A 207 -2.62 -9.90 7.34
CA GLN A 207 -2.82 -11.03 8.22
C GLN A 207 -1.77 -12.10 7.93
N TYR A 208 -1.07 -12.53 8.98
CA TYR A 208 -0.11 -13.61 8.98
C TYR A 208 -0.60 -14.69 9.94
N LYS A 209 -0.53 -15.95 9.52
CA LYS A 209 -0.83 -17.21 10.25
C LYS A 209 -1.41 -17.07 11.67
N ASN A 210 -2.56 -17.69 11.92
CA ASN A 210 -3.22 -17.68 13.24
C ASN A 210 -3.48 -16.25 13.76
N ASN A 211 -3.98 -15.38 12.90
CA ASN A 211 -4.50 -14.03 13.23
C ASN A 211 -3.45 -13.01 13.73
N GLY A 212 -2.16 -13.26 13.55
CA GLY A 212 -1.14 -12.24 13.73
C GLY A 212 -1.22 -11.17 12.63
N MET A 213 -0.91 -9.91 12.94
CA MET A 213 -0.67 -8.89 11.92
C MET A 213 0.84 -8.74 11.72
N ALA A 214 1.28 -8.79 10.48
CA ALA A 214 2.64 -8.50 10.08
C ALA A 214 2.67 -7.22 9.23
N PHE A 215 3.82 -6.57 9.25
CA PHE A 215 4.09 -5.34 8.50
C PHE A 215 5.30 -5.59 7.60
N THR A 216 5.22 -5.19 6.34
CA THR A 216 6.41 -5.02 5.51
C THR A 216 6.75 -3.55 5.43
N GLU A 217 7.97 -3.19 5.81
CA GLU A 217 8.49 -1.84 5.58
C GLU A 217 9.32 -1.77 4.31
N ALA A 218 9.28 -0.62 3.64
CA ALA A 218 10.23 -0.26 2.59
C ALA A 218 10.80 1.11 2.94
N PRO A 219 11.98 1.20 3.56
CA PRO A 219 12.55 2.50 3.86
C PRO A 219 13.19 3.09 2.61
N LYS A 220 13.23 4.43 2.58
CA LYS A 220 13.94 5.18 1.55
C LYS A 220 15.38 5.39 1.99
N PRO A 221 16.39 4.90 1.26
CA PRO A 221 17.77 5.24 1.56
C PRO A 221 17.98 6.76 1.40
N ASN A 222 18.77 7.35 2.29
CA ASN A 222 19.17 8.76 2.34
C ASN A 222 20.01 9.26 1.14
N LEU A 223 19.75 8.83 -0.09
CA LEU A 223 20.53 9.24 -1.26
C LEU A 223 19.72 10.16 -2.21
N TYR A 224 19.95 11.47 -2.03
CA TYR A 224 19.74 12.58 -2.97
C TYR A 224 18.29 13.09 -3.24
N PRO A 225 18.14 14.39 -3.60
CA PRO A 225 16.86 15.09 -3.52
C PRO A 225 15.97 14.69 -4.69
N ALA A 226 14.87 14.01 -4.41
CA ALA A 226 13.74 14.00 -5.32
C ALA A 226 13.10 15.40 -5.26
N GLY A 227 13.57 16.31 -6.12
CA GLY A 227 12.86 17.53 -6.41
C GLY A 227 11.49 17.17 -6.95
N PHE A 228 10.45 17.35 -6.15
CA PHE A 228 9.11 17.54 -6.69
C PHE A 228 9.13 18.94 -7.31
N GLY A 229 9.34 18.98 -8.63
CA GLY A 229 9.13 20.18 -9.41
C GLY A 229 7.70 20.68 -9.21
N ALA A 230 7.59 21.98 -8.93
CA ALA A 230 6.33 22.72 -8.89
C ALA A 230 5.56 22.62 -10.21
#